data_AF-A0A2G7GY09-F1
#
_entry.id   AF-A0A2G7GY09-F1
#
_cell.length_a   1.000
_cell.length_b   1.000
_cell.length_c   1.000
_cell.angle_alpha   90.00
_cell.angle_beta   90.00
_cell.angle_gamma   90.00
#
_symmetry.space_group_name_H-M   'P 1'
#
loop_
_entity.id
_entity.type
_entity.pdbx_description
1 polymer ?
#
loop_
_entity_poly.entity_id
_entity_poly.type
_entity_poly.pdbx_seq_one_letter_code
_entity_poly.pdbx_strand_id
1 'polypeptide(L)'
;MMDRAEQDESLSVDAQADLIRAVALGQALVTGLEGYAAAPDRTLLERLSDLAQTLTLVCPDEARWTDRIAAIAAPAGHTWLEGVPLLADEDAAMIALTLDAALAAGVTPGERGEARLTWAGVRRPAPLRDPLTPLRAALTPPATLDPGRHGTGQALQQLALGEREGERNAALLLLFVCGRDRLEDLPLILALDRALVLLRALAQEPTPATARLLELHAALHAELGRPDLPLAQRERRQASGDLSGQVLAARRTLRALRFGRLRPVTPGAQEHLNALWDALNDLDEDLSRGVTPDRDPDLRARLLLLSLQGLTSTARAPGLRLPPMVQLAAQVSGVDPLWAWERTQPERFTSVPLHGHLGRAALPLELLALRGTPFWDTWGVEVRRLIALAGGNLLASVRRAGLRLPDQAFLEGYLGGFGPLRALPMDPAALNAFHAALLRLLPDARAQAQALAAPPAPETTALEEGRADLPAATAARPAPVSSSGPATAPPDGPDWPAHVLSVREHLRGRRVVLLGGVPSAPHRAALCAAFELSDLDWIGSAEYAHGTHAQAHVTPDTAVVILAIRWMAHAHNTLRDVARARGVPYVMHPGGLSPSSVAWQIGQQVSQQLGRPSDRALPDNTGD
;
A
#
# COMPACT_ATOMS: atom_id res chain seq x y z
N MET A 1 -4.22 -31.03 14.08
CA MET A 1 -4.80 -29.71 14.41
C MET A 1 -5.62 -29.79 15.70
N MET A 2 -6.67 -30.62 15.75
CA MET A 2 -7.50 -30.80 16.95
C MET A 2 -6.75 -31.38 18.16
N ASP A 3 -5.93 -32.41 17.98
CA ASP A 3 -5.08 -32.96 19.06
C ASP A 3 -4.10 -31.93 19.64
N ARG A 4 -3.74 -30.91 18.84
CA ARG A 4 -2.88 -29.79 19.23
C ARG A 4 -3.68 -28.72 19.99
N ALA A 5 -4.97 -28.58 19.69
CA ALA A 5 -5.87 -27.58 20.30
C ALA A 5 -6.26 -27.94 21.73
N GLU A 6 -6.59 -29.21 21.96
CA GLU A 6 -7.09 -29.68 23.25
C GLU A 6 -6.01 -29.73 24.34
N GLN A 7 -4.74 -29.66 23.96
CA GLN A 7 -3.60 -29.92 24.85
C GLN A 7 -2.68 -28.71 25.03
N ASP A 8 -2.87 -27.63 24.28
CA ASP A 8 -1.96 -26.49 24.29
C ASP A 8 -2.56 -25.30 25.04
N GLU A 9 -2.40 -25.33 26.37
CA GLU A 9 -2.76 -24.22 27.27
C GLU A 9 -1.92 -22.94 27.03
N SER A 10 -0.87 -23.00 26.18
CA SER A 10 0.00 -21.86 25.89
C SER A 10 -0.53 -20.95 24.77
N LEU A 11 -1.59 -21.37 24.05
CA LEU A 11 -2.17 -20.57 22.97
C LEU A 11 -2.83 -19.30 23.52
N SER A 12 -2.60 -18.18 22.83
CA SER A 12 -3.35 -16.94 23.09
C SER A 12 -4.84 -17.12 22.77
N VAL A 13 -5.69 -16.25 23.32
CA VAL A 13 -7.14 -16.26 23.05
C VAL A 13 -7.44 -16.17 21.55
N ASP A 14 -6.70 -15.33 20.83
CA ASP A 14 -6.86 -15.17 19.37
C ASP A 14 -6.43 -16.44 18.63
N ALA A 15 -5.32 -17.07 19.03
CA ALA A 15 -4.86 -18.32 18.43
C ALA A 15 -5.84 -19.48 18.69
N GLN A 16 -6.46 -19.53 19.87
CA GLN A 16 -7.53 -20.49 20.17
C GLN A 16 -8.77 -20.24 19.31
N ALA A 17 -9.17 -18.97 19.13
CA ALA A 17 -10.30 -18.61 18.28
C ALA A 17 -10.07 -19.00 16.81
N ASP A 18 -8.88 -18.72 16.26
CA ASP A 18 -8.49 -19.11 14.91
C ASP A 18 -8.44 -20.63 14.73
N LEU A 19 -7.99 -21.36 15.74
CA LEU A 19 -7.97 -22.82 15.74
C LEU A 19 -9.38 -23.43 15.74
N ILE A 20 -10.28 -22.92 16.59
CA ILE A 20 -11.70 -23.31 16.61
C ILE A 20 -12.34 -23.06 15.24
N ARG A 21 -12.11 -21.86 14.68
CA ARG A 21 -12.57 -21.46 13.37
C ARG A 21 -12.06 -22.40 12.28
N ALA A 22 -10.76 -22.70 12.26
CA ALA A 22 -10.14 -23.58 11.28
C ALA A 22 -10.69 -25.02 11.36
N VAL A 23 -10.96 -25.56 12.57
CA VAL A 23 -11.57 -26.89 12.73
C VAL A 23 -12.96 -26.92 12.10
N ALA A 24 -13.80 -25.91 12.35
CA ALA A 24 -15.14 -25.83 11.78
C ALA A 24 -15.11 -25.76 10.25
N LEU A 25 -14.29 -24.87 9.69
CA LEU A 25 -14.09 -24.70 8.24
C LEU A 25 -13.59 -26.00 7.60
N GLY A 26 -12.55 -26.62 8.17
CA GLY A 26 -11.96 -27.85 7.66
C GLY A 26 -12.94 -29.02 7.67
N GLN A 27 -13.74 -29.17 8.72
CA GLN A 27 -14.74 -30.24 8.79
C GLN A 27 -15.88 -30.03 7.78
N ALA A 28 -16.36 -28.80 7.63
CA ALA A 28 -17.37 -28.48 6.61
C ALA A 28 -16.84 -28.74 5.19
N LEU A 29 -15.57 -28.42 4.94
CA LEU A 29 -14.91 -28.65 3.66
C LEU A 29 -14.79 -30.14 3.32
N VAL A 30 -14.39 -30.97 4.27
CA VAL A 30 -14.29 -32.44 4.07
C VAL A 30 -15.65 -33.04 3.74
N THR A 31 -16.66 -32.76 4.57
CA THR A 31 -18.02 -33.28 4.35
C THR A 31 -18.63 -32.75 3.05
N GLY A 32 -18.39 -31.48 2.72
CA GLY A 32 -18.86 -30.90 1.47
C GLY A 32 -18.17 -31.47 0.23
N LEU A 33 -16.88 -31.85 0.30
CA LEU A 33 -16.19 -32.54 -0.80
C LEU A 33 -16.76 -33.93 -1.06
N GLU A 34 -17.11 -34.67 0.00
CA GLU A 34 -17.83 -35.95 -0.11
C GLU A 34 -19.23 -35.74 -0.73
N GLY A 35 -19.94 -34.69 -0.29
CA GLY A 35 -21.21 -34.28 -0.88
C GLY A 35 -21.10 -33.95 -2.37
N TYR A 36 -20.07 -33.20 -2.77
CA TYR A 36 -19.81 -32.88 -4.17
C TYR A 36 -19.47 -34.11 -5.01
N ALA A 37 -18.72 -35.07 -4.44
CA ALA A 37 -18.44 -36.33 -5.12
C ALA A 37 -19.71 -37.18 -5.33
N ALA A 38 -20.65 -37.14 -4.39
CA ALA A 38 -21.94 -37.83 -4.49
C ALA A 38 -22.91 -37.13 -5.47
N ALA A 39 -22.96 -35.81 -5.44
CA ALA A 39 -23.81 -34.99 -6.29
C ALA A 39 -23.06 -33.71 -6.73
N PRO A 40 -22.37 -33.73 -7.90
CA PRO A 40 -21.63 -32.57 -8.38
C PRO A 40 -22.55 -31.38 -8.62
N ASP A 41 -22.29 -30.28 -7.90
CA ASP A 41 -22.99 -29.02 -8.02
C ASP A 41 -21.99 -27.86 -8.08
N ARG A 42 -22.18 -26.96 -9.04
CA ARG A 42 -21.30 -25.80 -9.24
C ARG A 42 -21.32 -24.88 -8.03
N THR A 43 -22.49 -24.66 -7.42
CA THR A 43 -22.63 -23.76 -6.27
C THR A 43 -21.87 -24.34 -5.07
N LEU A 44 -22.01 -25.65 -4.82
CA LEU A 44 -21.25 -26.35 -3.80
C LEU A 44 -19.75 -26.24 -4.06
N LEU A 45 -19.27 -26.46 -5.29
CA LEU A 45 -17.85 -26.30 -5.61
C LEU A 45 -17.33 -24.87 -5.34
N GLU A 46 -18.15 -23.86 -5.61
CA GLU A 46 -17.87 -22.47 -5.27
C GLU A 46 -17.74 -22.25 -3.76
N ARG A 47 -18.67 -22.79 -2.96
CA ARG A 47 -18.59 -22.76 -1.49
C ARG A 47 -17.34 -23.44 -0.96
N LEU A 48 -17.00 -24.61 -1.51
CA LEU A 48 -15.80 -25.36 -1.13
C LEU A 48 -14.53 -24.55 -1.41
N SER A 49 -14.47 -23.88 -2.57
CA SER A 49 -13.32 -23.04 -2.91
C SER A 49 -13.16 -21.86 -1.95
N ASP A 50 -14.26 -21.18 -1.59
CA ASP A 50 -14.24 -20.09 -0.61
C ASP A 50 -13.84 -20.58 0.79
N LEU A 51 -14.34 -21.75 1.23
CA LEU A 51 -13.95 -22.39 2.48
C LEU A 51 -12.46 -22.73 2.52
N ALA A 52 -11.91 -23.32 1.45
CA ALA A 52 -10.49 -23.66 1.39
C ALA A 52 -9.59 -22.42 1.36
N GLN A 53 -9.99 -21.38 0.63
CA GLN A 53 -9.25 -20.12 0.64
C GLN A 53 -9.28 -19.47 2.03
N THR A 54 -10.43 -19.49 2.70
CA THR A 54 -10.58 -18.98 4.08
C THR A 54 -9.74 -19.80 5.05
N LEU A 55 -9.77 -21.12 4.95
CA LEU A 55 -8.97 -22.03 5.78
C LEU A 55 -7.47 -21.78 5.57
N THR A 56 -7.02 -21.54 4.34
CA THR A 56 -5.63 -21.20 4.03
C THR A 56 -5.20 -19.89 4.68
N LEU A 57 -6.10 -18.89 4.77
CA LEU A 57 -5.78 -17.63 5.45
C LEU A 57 -5.66 -17.79 6.97
N VAL A 58 -6.53 -18.61 7.58
CA VAL A 58 -6.53 -18.83 9.04
C VAL A 58 -5.43 -19.82 9.44
N CYS A 59 -5.15 -20.81 8.59
CA CYS A 59 -4.17 -21.87 8.82
C CYS A 59 -3.36 -22.10 7.52
N PRO A 60 -2.26 -21.35 7.31
CA PRO A 60 -1.47 -21.43 6.07
C PRO A 60 -0.95 -22.83 5.72
N ASP A 61 -0.69 -23.68 6.73
CA ASP A 61 -0.26 -25.08 6.54
C ASP A 61 -1.31 -25.93 5.79
N GLU A 62 -2.56 -25.47 5.71
CA GLU A 62 -3.66 -26.15 5.04
C GLU A 62 -3.86 -25.68 3.57
N ALA A 63 -2.90 -24.96 2.99
CA ALA A 63 -2.92 -24.53 1.58
C ALA A 63 -3.17 -25.65 0.56
N ARG A 64 -2.82 -26.90 0.92
CA ARG A 64 -3.09 -28.12 0.13
C ARG A 64 -4.56 -28.29 -0.28
N TRP A 65 -5.51 -27.74 0.47
CA TRP A 65 -6.93 -27.82 0.14
C TRP A 65 -7.29 -26.97 -1.08
N THR A 66 -6.66 -25.81 -1.21
CA THR A 66 -6.83 -24.93 -2.36
C THR A 66 -6.33 -25.64 -3.63
N ASP A 67 -5.15 -26.28 -3.57
CA ASP A 67 -4.62 -27.07 -4.68
C ASP A 67 -5.52 -28.25 -5.04
N ARG A 68 -6.03 -28.96 -4.02
CA ARG A 68 -6.94 -30.09 -4.22
C ARG A 68 -8.24 -29.65 -4.90
N ILE A 69 -8.83 -28.53 -4.49
CA ILE A 69 -10.06 -28.01 -5.10
C ILE A 69 -9.79 -27.52 -6.52
N ALA A 70 -8.66 -26.86 -6.77
CA ALA A 70 -8.27 -26.48 -8.12
C ALA A 70 -8.15 -27.71 -9.04
N ALA A 71 -7.58 -28.81 -8.54
CA ALA A 71 -7.48 -30.08 -9.27
C ALA A 71 -8.85 -30.74 -9.54
N ILE A 72 -9.86 -30.51 -8.70
CA ILE A 72 -11.25 -30.97 -8.92
C ILE A 72 -11.99 -30.04 -9.89
N ALA A 73 -11.80 -28.73 -9.77
CA ALA A 73 -12.47 -27.72 -10.59
C ALA A 73 -12.01 -27.75 -12.04
N ALA A 74 -10.74 -28.09 -12.31
CA ALA A 74 -10.19 -28.11 -13.65
C ALA A 74 -10.88 -29.12 -14.60
N PRO A 75 -11.04 -30.41 -14.25
CA PRO A 75 -11.80 -31.37 -15.04
C PRO A 75 -13.29 -31.01 -15.19
N ALA A 76 -13.86 -30.29 -14.23
CA ALA A 76 -15.25 -29.82 -14.29
C ALA A 76 -15.46 -28.60 -15.21
N GLY A 77 -14.41 -28.12 -15.89
CA GLY A 77 -14.49 -26.91 -16.74
C GLY A 77 -14.59 -25.62 -15.93
N HIS A 78 -14.19 -25.64 -14.66
CA HIS A 78 -14.26 -24.53 -13.73
C HIS A 78 -12.86 -24.03 -13.33
N THR A 79 -11.89 -24.05 -14.26
CA THR A 79 -10.52 -23.55 -14.05
C THR A 79 -10.43 -22.09 -13.65
N TRP A 80 -11.50 -21.32 -13.83
CA TRP A 80 -11.63 -19.91 -13.45
C TRP A 80 -12.06 -19.69 -11.99
N LEU A 81 -12.36 -20.75 -11.25
CA LEU A 81 -12.96 -20.69 -9.92
C LEU A 81 -11.86 -20.52 -8.85
N GLU A 82 -11.39 -19.29 -8.69
CA GLU A 82 -10.44 -18.88 -7.63
C GLU A 82 -11.19 -18.45 -6.36
N GLY A 83 -11.07 -19.20 -5.27
CA GLY A 83 -11.84 -18.98 -4.03
C GLY A 83 -11.74 -17.55 -3.50
N VAL A 84 -12.86 -17.02 -3.01
CA VAL A 84 -12.91 -15.72 -2.33
C VAL A 84 -12.99 -15.99 -0.83
N PRO A 85 -12.03 -15.51 -0.03
CA PRO A 85 -12.09 -15.73 1.41
C PRO A 85 -13.30 -15.05 2.04
N LEU A 86 -13.83 -15.67 3.09
CA LEU A 86 -15.01 -15.24 3.83
C LEU A 86 -14.65 -14.26 4.94
N LEU A 87 -15.56 -13.32 5.19
CA LEU A 87 -15.50 -12.54 6.43
C LEU A 87 -15.89 -13.42 7.62
N ALA A 88 -15.38 -13.09 8.81
CA ALA A 88 -15.60 -13.91 10.00
C ALA A 88 -17.10 -14.07 10.36
N ASP A 89 -17.92 -13.07 10.05
CA ASP A 89 -19.39 -13.12 10.25
C ASP A 89 -20.12 -13.99 9.21
N GLU A 90 -19.43 -14.48 8.19
CA GLU A 90 -20.00 -15.29 7.10
C GLU A 90 -19.72 -16.78 7.26
N ASP A 91 -18.75 -17.17 8.08
CA ASP A 91 -18.30 -18.56 8.24
C ASP A 91 -19.46 -19.48 8.64
N ALA A 92 -20.23 -19.10 9.66
CA ALA A 92 -21.31 -19.93 10.17
C ALA A 92 -22.39 -20.22 9.11
N ALA A 93 -22.71 -19.23 8.27
CA ALA A 93 -23.66 -19.40 7.19
C ALA A 93 -23.08 -20.28 6.08
N MET A 94 -21.81 -20.08 5.70
CA MET A 94 -21.16 -20.89 4.69
C MET A 94 -21.03 -22.36 5.11
N ILE A 95 -20.64 -22.61 6.37
CA ILE A 95 -20.55 -23.94 6.96
C ILE A 95 -21.93 -24.62 6.91
N ALA A 96 -22.98 -23.96 7.40
CA ALA A 96 -24.33 -24.51 7.41
C ALA A 96 -24.84 -24.85 6.00
N LEU A 97 -24.67 -23.95 5.03
CA LEU A 97 -25.09 -24.17 3.64
C LEU A 97 -24.31 -25.29 2.94
N THR A 98 -23.04 -25.46 3.30
CA THR A 98 -22.20 -26.54 2.75
C THR A 98 -22.63 -27.90 3.32
N LEU A 99 -22.89 -27.96 4.63
CA LEU A 99 -23.39 -29.17 5.29
C LEU A 99 -24.81 -29.53 4.82
N ASP A 100 -25.70 -28.56 4.65
CA ASP A 100 -27.04 -28.79 4.09
C ASP A 100 -26.97 -29.36 2.67
N ALA A 101 -26.06 -28.87 1.83
CA ALA A 101 -25.85 -29.39 0.47
C ALA A 101 -25.31 -30.82 0.47
N ALA A 102 -24.36 -31.13 1.37
CA ALA A 102 -23.87 -32.50 1.55
C ALA A 102 -24.98 -33.44 2.04
N LEU A 103 -25.79 -33.00 3.00
CA LEU A 103 -26.93 -33.76 3.51
C LEU A 103 -27.97 -34.04 2.42
N ALA A 104 -28.26 -33.05 1.57
CA ALA A 104 -29.14 -33.22 0.41
C ALA A 104 -28.59 -34.24 -0.60
N ALA A 105 -27.27 -34.42 -0.66
CA ALA A 105 -26.59 -35.45 -1.44
C ALA A 105 -26.49 -36.81 -0.72
N GLY A 106 -27.11 -36.95 0.47
CA GLY A 106 -27.07 -38.18 1.28
C GLY A 106 -25.78 -38.36 2.09
N VAL A 107 -24.95 -37.32 2.19
CA VAL A 107 -23.68 -37.34 2.93
C VAL A 107 -23.86 -36.63 4.27
N THR A 108 -23.56 -37.33 5.36
CA THR A 108 -23.57 -36.76 6.72
C THR A 108 -22.15 -36.75 7.28
N PRO A 109 -21.81 -35.79 8.17
CA PRO A 109 -20.57 -35.91 8.93
C PRO A 109 -20.58 -37.22 9.72
N GLY A 110 -19.49 -37.99 9.69
CA GLY A 110 -19.35 -39.13 10.59
C GLY A 110 -19.23 -38.67 12.06
N GLU A 111 -19.31 -39.60 13.02
CA GLU A 111 -19.29 -39.33 14.47
C GLU A 111 -18.15 -38.37 14.90
N ARG A 112 -16.93 -38.59 14.40
CA ARG A 112 -15.79 -37.69 14.66
C ARG A 112 -15.98 -36.28 14.09
N GLY A 113 -16.62 -36.17 12.93
CA GLY A 113 -16.94 -34.89 12.30
C GLY A 113 -18.02 -34.13 13.07
N GLU A 114 -19.04 -34.83 13.55
CA GLU A 114 -20.07 -34.24 14.42
C GLU A 114 -19.48 -33.76 15.75
N ALA A 115 -18.60 -34.56 16.36
CA ALA A 115 -17.89 -34.18 17.59
C ALA A 115 -17.04 -32.91 17.37
N ARG A 116 -16.35 -32.79 16.23
CA ARG A 116 -15.58 -31.60 15.84
C ARG A 116 -16.43 -30.36 15.64
N LEU A 117 -17.53 -30.48 14.90
CA LEU A 117 -18.47 -29.37 14.68
C LEU A 117 -19.09 -28.91 15.99
N THR A 118 -19.41 -29.85 16.89
CA THR A 118 -19.94 -29.58 18.22
C THR A 118 -18.92 -28.88 19.11
N TRP A 119 -17.69 -29.39 19.17
CA TRP A 119 -16.58 -28.79 19.90
C TRP A 119 -16.28 -27.37 19.42
N ALA A 120 -16.28 -27.16 18.10
CA ALA A 120 -16.08 -25.85 17.51
C ALA A 120 -17.28 -24.89 17.67
N GLY A 121 -18.34 -25.32 18.35
CA GLY A 121 -19.51 -24.50 18.64
C GLY A 121 -20.32 -24.13 17.41
N VAL A 122 -20.29 -24.93 16.33
CA VAL A 122 -21.03 -24.63 15.10
C VAL A 122 -22.53 -24.62 15.39
N ARG A 123 -23.16 -23.47 15.13
CA ARG A 123 -24.60 -23.27 15.23
C ARG A 123 -25.12 -22.78 13.89
N ARG A 124 -26.32 -23.22 13.51
CA ARG A 124 -27.00 -22.70 12.31
C ARG A 124 -27.45 -21.26 12.58
N PRO A 125 -26.99 -20.26 11.79
CA PRO A 125 -27.40 -18.88 11.98
C PRO A 125 -28.85 -18.67 11.52
N ALA A 126 -29.56 -17.75 12.18
CA ALA A 126 -30.90 -17.29 11.81
C ALA A 126 -30.92 -15.75 11.75
N PRO A 127 -31.13 -15.11 10.58
CA PRO A 127 -31.44 -15.71 9.28
C PRO A 127 -30.22 -16.30 8.55
N LEU A 128 -30.43 -17.36 7.78
CA LEU A 128 -29.41 -17.96 6.91
C LEU A 128 -29.30 -17.14 5.61
N ARG A 129 -28.21 -16.40 5.45
CA ARG A 129 -27.91 -15.62 4.22
C ARG A 129 -26.75 -16.28 3.49
N ASP A 130 -26.88 -16.47 2.18
CA ASP A 130 -25.82 -17.08 1.38
C ASP A 130 -24.68 -16.07 1.12
N PRO A 131 -23.46 -16.31 1.63
CA PRO A 131 -22.32 -15.42 1.40
C PRO A 131 -21.92 -15.29 -0.07
N LEU A 132 -22.34 -16.22 -0.94
CA LEU A 132 -22.15 -16.13 -2.40
C LEU A 132 -23.03 -15.06 -3.06
N THR A 133 -24.10 -14.62 -2.40
CA THR A 133 -25.06 -13.63 -2.90
C THR A 133 -25.30 -12.50 -1.88
N PRO A 134 -24.23 -11.77 -1.49
CA PRO A 134 -24.37 -10.71 -0.50
C PRO A 134 -25.30 -9.61 -1.00
N LEU A 135 -25.95 -8.94 -0.05
CA LEU A 135 -26.82 -7.81 -0.36
C LEU A 135 -26.03 -6.72 -1.08
N ARG A 136 -26.68 -6.05 -2.04
CA ARG A 136 -26.09 -4.92 -2.79
C ARG A 136 -25.43 -3.88 -1.88
N ALA A 137 -26.09 -3.55 -0.77
CA ALA A 137 -25.58 -2.58 0.20
C ALA A 137 -24.20 -3.00 0.77
N ALA A 138 -23.99 -4.29 1.02
CA ALA A 138 -22.71 -4.83 1.48
C ALA A 138 -21.60 -4.71 0.41
N LEU A 139 -21.98 -4.86 -0.87
CA LEU A 139 -21.08 -4.72 -2.02
C LEU A 139 -20.83 -3.27 -2.45
N THR A 140 -21.54 -2.29 -1.89
CA THR A 140 -21.40 -0.89 -2.30
C THR A 140 -20.17 -0.26 -1.61
N PRO A 141 -19.22 0.32 -2.36
CA PRO A 141 -18.08 1.02 -1.77
C PRO A 141 -18.51 2.38 -1.19
N PRO A 142 -17.68 3.03 -0.35
CA PRO A 142 -17.93 4.39 0.10
C PRO A 142 -17.96 5.34 -1.10
N ALA A 143 -18.75 6.42 -1.02
CA ALA A 143 -18.78 7.44 -2.05
C ALA A 143 -17.43 8.19 -2.13
N THR A 144 -17.02 8.56 -3.34
CA THR A 144 -15.83 9.39 -3.58
C THR A 144 -15.92 10.74 -2.86
N LEU A 145 -14.78 11.26 -2.38
CA LEU A 145 -14.63 12.63 -1.86
C LEU A 145 -14.21 13.60 -2.95
N ASP A 146 -13.82 13.11 -4.12
CA ASP A 146 -13.41 13.97 -5.22
C ASP A 146 -14.64 14.60 -5.88
N PRO A 147 -14.81 15.93 -5.77
CA PRO A 147 -15.98 16.61 -6.34
C PRO A 147 -16.11 16.38 -7.85
N GLY A 148 -15.00 16.21 -8.57
CA GLY A 148 -14.98 15.93 -10.00
C GLY A 148 -15.59 14.56 -10.35
N ARG A 149 -15.66 13.64 -9.40
CA ARG A 149 -16.24 12.30 -9.58
C ARG A 149 -17.64 12.13 -8.99
N HIS A 150 -18.19 13.12 -8.28
CA HIS A 150 -19.53 13.00 -7.66
C HIS A 150 -20.63 12.67 -8.67
N GLY A 151 -20.66 13.34 -9.83
CA GLY A 151 -21.66 13.08 -10.87
C GLY A 151 -21.57 11.67 -11.44
N THR A 152 -20.34 11.20 -11.70
CA THR A 152 -20.08 9.81 -12.13
C THR A 152 -20.52 8.81 -11.06
N GLY A 153 -20.20 9.07 -9.80
CA GLY A 153 -20.61 8.22 -8.66
C GLY A 153 -22.13 8.11 -8.52
N GLN A 154 -22.86 9.23 -8.63
CA GLN A 154 -24.33 9.23 -8.59
C GLN A 154 -24.93 8.45 -9.76
N ALA A 155 -24.42 8.66 -10.99
CA ALA A 155 -24.89 7.93 -12.16
C ALA A 155 -24.70 6.40 -11.99
N LEU A 156 -23.53 5.98 -11.52
CA LEU A 156 -23.24 4.57 -11.25
C LEU A 156 -24.11 4.01 -10.12
N GLN A 157 -24.38 4.78 -9.06
CA GLN A 157 -25.30 4.35 -7.98
C GLN A 157 -26.71 4.10 -8.51
N GLN A 158 -27.23 4.96 -9.39
CA GLN A 158 -28.53 4.77 -10.02
C GLN A 158 -28.55 3.51 -10.92
N LEU A 159 -27.50 3.29 -11.72
CA LEU A 159 -27.37 2.10 -12.57
C LEU A 159 -27.27 0.81 -11.73
N ALA A 160 -26.66 0.86 -10.54
CA ALA A 160 -26.62 -0.25 -9.60
C ALA A 160 -28.00 -0.58 -8.98
N LEU A 161 -29.01 0.26 -9.17
CA LEU A 161 -30.41 -0.04 -8.80
C LEU A 161 -31.15 -0.85 -9.88
N GLY A 162 -30.57 -1.03 -11.06
CA GLY A 162 -31.19 -1.72 -12.19
C GLY A 162 -31.51 -3.21 -11.91
N GLU A 163 -32.47 -3.72 -12.67
CA GLU A 163 -32.98 -5.09 -12.52
C GLU A 163 -31.98 -6.14 -13.01
N ARG A 164 -31.33 -5.89 -14.17
CA ARG A 164 -30.35 -6.81 -14.77
C ARG A 164 -29.12 -6.93 -13.89
N GLU A 165 -28.87 -8.14 -13.40
CA GLU A 165 -27.76 -8.39 -12.46
C GLU A 165 -26.39 -8.03 -13.06
N GLY A 166 -26.17 -8.32 -14.35
CA GLY A 166 -24.91 -7.97 -15.02
C GLY A 166 -24.63 -6.46 -15.03
N GLU A 167 -25.65 -5.64 -15.34
CA GLU A 167 -25.51 -4.17 -15.34
C GLU A 167 -25.23 -3.65 -13.94
N ARG A 168 -25.94 -4.18 -12.94
CA ARG A 168 -25.73 -3.85 -11.52
C ARG A 168 -24.33 -4.24 -11.04
N ASN A 169 -23.84 -5.43 -11.39
CA ASN A 169 -22.50 -5.87 -11.01
C ASN A 169 -21.41 -5.02 -11.69
N ALA A 170 -21.59 -4.68 -12.97
CA ALA A 170 -20.69 -3.76 -13.67
C ALA A 170 -20.68 -2.36 -13.04
N ALA A 171 -21.84 -1.82 -12.70
CA ALA A 171 -21.98 -0.53 -12.02
C ALA A 171 -21.26 -0.53 -10.66
N LEU A 172 -21.43 -1.60 -9.85
CA LEU A 172 -20.74 -1.74 -8.57
C LEU A 172 -19.22 -1.83 -8.73
N LEU A 173 -18.71 -2.56 -9.72
CA LEU A 173 -17.26 -2.63 -9.99
C LEU A 173 -16.71 -1.24 -10.34
N LEU A 174 -17.41 -0.49 -11.18
CA LEU A 174 -17.04 0.89 -11.53
C LEU A 174 -17.16 1.85 -10.34
N LEU A 175 -18.07 1.62 -9.39
CA LEU A 175 -18.14 2.40 -8.15
C LEU A 175 -16.88 2.23 -7.30
N PHE A 176 -16.26 1.05 -7.26
CA PHE A 176 -14.97 0.86 -6.56
C PHE A 176 -13.87 1.70 -7.22
N VAL A 177 -13.84 1.74 -8.56
CA VAL A 177 -12.87 2.56 -9.31
C VAL A 177 -13.14 4.06 -9.12
N CYS A 178 -14.40 4.48 -9.09
CA CYS A 178 -14.81 5.86 -8.87
C CYS A 178 -14.50 6.32 -7.43
N GLY A 179 -14.75 5.47 -6.43
CA GLY A 179 -14.55 5.74 -4.99
C GLY A 179 -13.14 5.49 -4.48
N ARG A 180 -12.15 5.34 -5.36
CA ARG A 180 -10.77 4.95 -5.01
C ARG A 180 -10.08 5.85 -3.99
N ASP A 181 -10.40 7.13 -3.91
CA ASP A 181 -9.83 8.03 -2.90
C ASP A 181 -10.29 7.73 -1.45
N ARG A 182 -11.23 6.80 -1.28
CA ARG A 182 -11.67 6.25 0.03
C ARG A 182 -11.13 4.86 0.32
N LEU A 183 -10.37 4.29 -0.61
CA LEU A 183 -9.95 2.90 -0.58
C LEU A 183 -8.42 2.84 -0.49
N GLU A 184 -7.92 1.74 0.05
CA GLU A 184 -6.50 1.45 0.23
C GLU A 184 -6.29 -0.02 -0.18
N ASP A 185 -5.15 -0.33 -0.80
CA ASP A 185 -4.73 -1.71 -1.13
C ASP A 185 -5.81 -2.56 -1.85
N LEU A 186 -6.49 -1.97 -2.85
CA LEU A 186 -7.47 -2.69 -3.67
C LEU A 186 -7.04 -2.81 -5.13
N PRO A 187 -7.27 -3.97 -5.77
CA PRO A 187 -6.88 -4.26 -7.15
C PRO A 187 -7.82 -3.61 -8.17
N LEU A 188 -7.81 -2.27 -8.24
CA LEU A 188 -8.77 -1.54 -9.08
C LEU A 188 -8.62 -1.80 -10.58
N ILE A 189 -7.43 -2.22 -11.04
CA ILE A 189 -7.25 -2.66 -12.43
C ILE A 189 -8.09 -3.91 -12.71
N LEU A 190 -8.10 -4.89 -11.80
CA LEU A 190 -8.92 -6.09 -11.95
C LEU A 190 -10.42 -5.73 -11.97
N ALA A 191 -10.86 -4.81 -11.11
CA ALA A 191 -12.24 -4.33 -11.10
C ALA A 191 -12.63 -3.70 -12.45
N LEU A 192 -11.78 -2.82 -12.98
CA LEU A 192 -11.98 -2.15 -14.26
C LEU A 192 -11.94 -3.12 -15.45
N ASP A 193 -11.04 -4.09 -15.43
CA ASP A 193 -10.88 -5.12 -16.46
C ASP A 193 -12.09 -6.05 -16.49
N ARG A 194 -12.49 -6.56 -15.31
CA ARG A 194 -13.67 -7.42 -15.17
C ARG A 194 -14.96 -6.70 -15.58
N ALA A 195 -15.10 -5.41 -15.25
CA ALA A 195 -16.24 -4.61 -15.69
C ALA A 195 -16.31 -4.56 -17.23
N LEU A 196 -15.18 -4.36 -17.93
CA LEU A 196 -15.16 -4.32 -19.39
C LEU A 196 -15.53 -5.67 -20.01
N VAL A 197 -15.01 -6.77 -19.48
CA VAL A 197 -15.35 -8.13 -19.93
C VAL A 197 -16.85 -8.36 -19.82
N LEU A 198 -17.45 -8.04 -18.67
CA LEU A 198 -18.88 -8.19 -18.45
C LEU A 198 -19.71 -7.26 -19.38
N LEU A 199 -19.30 -6.00 -19.53
CA LEU A 199 -20.00 -5.04 -20.40
C LEU A 199 -19.97 -5.46 -21.87
N ARG A 200 -18.89 -6.10 -22.34
CA ARG A 200 -18.82 -6.65 -23.70
C ARG A 200 -19.75 -7.85 -23.89
N ALA A 201 -19.90 -8.71 -22.89
CA ALA A 201 -20.87 -9.79 -22.92
C ALA A 201 -22.31 -9.23 -22.96
N LEU A 202 -22.61 -8.23 -22.13
CA LEU A 202 -23.92 -7.55 -22.12
C LEU A 202 -24.23 -6.81 -23.43
N ALA A 203 -23.21 -6.27 -24.11
CA ALA A 203 -23.36 -5.53 -25.36
C ALA A 203 -23.83 -6.39 -26.55
N GLN A 204 -23.91 -7.71 -26.40
CA GLN A 204 -24.59 -8.58 -27.37
C GLN A 204 -26.11 -8.31 -27.41
N GLU A 205 -26.68 -7.86 -26.28
CA GLU A 205 -28.06 -7.41 -26.13
C GLU A 205 -28.06 -6.02 -25.48
N PRO A 206 -27.69 -4.98 -26.24
CA PRO A 206 -27.40 -3.68 -25.68
C PRO A 206 -28.67 -3.01 -25.15
N THR A 207 -28.55 -2.42 -23.96
CA THR A 207 -29.56 -1.55 -23.35
C THR A 207 -29.00 -0.13 -23.21
N PRO A 208 -29.85 0.89 -22.98
CA PRO A 208 -29.37 2.23 -22.65
C PRO A 208 -28.43 2.24 -21.42
N ALA A 209 -28.71 1.40 -20.42
CA ALA A 209 -27.86 1.24 -19.23
C ALA A 209 -26.48 0.65 -19.59
N THR A 210 -26.43 -0.37 -20.44
CA THR A 210 -25.16 -0.96 -20.90
C THR A 210 -24.31 0.04 -21.69
N ALA A 211 -24.93 0.79 -22.60
CA ALA A 211 -24.25 1.85 -23.36
C ALA A 211 -23.67 2.92 -22.42
N ARG A 212 -24.46 3.37 -21.44
CA ARG A 212 -24.01 4.35 -20.45
C ARG A 212 -22.87 3.81 -19.59
N LEU A 213 -22.91 2.55 -19.16
CA LEU A 213 -21.84 1.93 -18.40
C LEU A 213 -20.53 1.82 -19.20
N LEU A 214 -20.60 1.58 -20.51
CA LEU A 214 -19.41 1.59 -21.39
C LEU A 214 -18.78 2.99 -21.49
N GLU A 215 -19.59 4.04 -21.57
CA GLU A 215 -19.09 5.43 -21.54
C GLU A 215 -18.39 5.75 -20.21
N LEU A 216 -19.03 5.40 -19.09
CA LEU A 216 -18.47 5.64 -17.75
C LEU A 216 -17.21 4.82 -17.50
N HIS A 217 -17.17 3.58 -18.00
CA HIS A 217 -15.95 2.74 -18.01
C HIS A 217 -14.82 3.44 -18.77
N ALA A 218 -15.07 3.89 -20.00
CA ALA A 218 -14.06 4.53 -20.83
C ALA A 218 -13.52 5.82 -20.18
N ALA A 219 -14.39 6.61 -19.54
CA ALA A 219 -13.99 7.80 -18.80
C ALA A 219 -13.07 7.46 -17.61
N LEU A 220 -13.45 6.49 -16.78
CA LEU A 220 -12.63 6.05 -15.64
C LEU A 220 -11.31 5.39 -16.08
N HIS A 221 -11.33 4.64 -17.19
CA HIS A 221 -10.12 4.06 -17.78
C HIS A 221 -9.16 5.13 -18.27
N ALA A 222 -9.67 6.18 -18.92
CA ALA A 222 -8.88 7.33 -19.33
C ALA A 222 -8.32 8.12 -18.14
N GLU A 223 -9.12 8.34 -17.10
CA GLU A 223 -8.69 9.01 -15.87
C GLU A 223 -7.52 8.28 -15.19
N LEU A 224 -7.49 6.95 -15.25
CA LEU A 224 -6.40 6.13 -14.73
C LEU A 224 -5.18 6.01 -15.65
N GLY A 225 -5.14 6.73 -16.78
CA GLY A 225 -4.02 6.68 -17.73
C GLY A 225 -4.10 5.51 -18.72
N ARG A 226 -5.27 4.88 -18.87
CA ARG A 226 -5.54 3.73 -19.75
C ARG A 226 -4.65 2.50 -19.47
N PRO A 227 -4.61 1.98 -18.22
CA PRO A 227 -3.83 0.79 -17.89
C PRO A 227 -4.22 -0.42 -18.74
N ASP A 228 -3.27 -1.35 -18.92
CA ASP A 228 -3.53 -2.63 -19.59
C ASP A 228 -4.59 -3.46 -18.88
N LEU A 229 -5.59 -3.93 -19.66
CA LEU A 229 -6.72 -4.74 -19.22
C LEU A 229 -6.60 -6.18 -19.80
N PRO A 230 -5.79 -7.07 -19.18
CA PRO A 230 -5.44 -8.37 -19.75
C PRO A 230 -6.63 -9.32 -19.96
N LEU A 231 -7.62 -9.34 -19.07
CA LEU A 231 -8.81 -10.18 -19.22
C LEU A 231 -9.62 -9.73 -20.42
N ALA A 232 -9.85 -8.43 -20.59
CA ALA A 232 -10.53 -7.87 -21.74
C ALA A 232 -9.74 -8.11 -23.04
N GLN A 233 -8.40 -8.10 -23.00
CA GLN A 233 -7.59 -8.49 -24.17
C GLN A 233 -7.75 -9.97 -24.51
N ARG A 234 -7.79 -10.86 -23.51
CA ARG A 234 -8.02 -12.30 -23.70
C ARG A 234 -9.43 -12.56 -24.26
N GLU A 235 -10.45 -11.96 -23.67
CA GLU A 235 -11.84 -12.06 -24.12
C GLU A 235 -12.01 -11.55 -25.56
N ARG A 236 -11.28 -10.49 -25.94
CA ARG A 236 -11.30 -10.00 -27.34
C ARG A 236 -10.77 -11.03 -28.33
N ARG A 237 -9.79 -11.85 -27.92
CA ARG A 237 -9.24 -12.93 -28.77
C ARG A 237 -10.14 -14.16 -28.78
N GLN A 238 -10.86 -14.41 -27.68
CA GLN A 238 -11.71 -15.57 -27.51
C GLN A 238 -12.97 -15.16 -26.76
N ALA A 239 -13.97 -14.67 -27.49
CA ALA A 239 -15.24 -14.27 -26.90
C ALA A 239 -15.94 -15.51 -26.32
N SER A 240 -16.20 -15.50 -25.02
CA SER A 240 -16.77 -16.63 -24.30
C SER A 240 -18.24 -16.86 -24.62
N GLY A 241 -18.99 -15.81 -25.01
CA GLY A 241 -20.46 -15.84 -25.16
C GLY A 241 -21.24 -16.16 -23.87
N ASP A 242 -20.56 -16.57 -22.80
CA ASP A 242 -21.15 -17.01 -21.54
C ASP A 242 -21.43 -15.82 -20.61
N LEU A 243 -22.55 -15.13 -20.86
CA LEU A 243 -22.97 -14.02 -20.01
C LEU A 243 -23.14 -14.46 -18.54
N SER A 244 -23.69 -15.64 -18.29
CA SER A 244 -23.93 -16.16 -16.93
C SER A 244 -22.61 -16.33 -16.17
N GLY A 245 -21.60 -16.94 -16.80
CA GLY A 245 -20.26 -17.05 -16.26
C GLY A 245 -19.61 -15.70 -15.97
N GLN A 246 -19.78 -14.71 -16.86
CA GLN A 246 -19.22 -13.37 -16.63
C GLN A 246 -19.93 -12.62 -15.50
N VAL A 247 -21.25 -12.77 -15.36
CA VAL A 247 -22.02 -12.20 -14.23
C VAL A 247 -21.52 -12.78 -12.91
N LEU A 248 -21.33 -14.10 -12.85
CA LEU A 248 -20.80 -14.76 -11.66
C LEU A 248 -19.36 -14.33 -11.35
N ALA A 249 -18.49 -14.28 -12.36
CA ALA A 249 -17.11 -13.84 -12.17
C ALA A 249 -17.04 -12.39 -11.66
N ALA A 250 -17.89 -11.49 -12.15
CA ALA A 250 -18.00 -10.14 -11.64
C ALA A 250 -18.51 -10.10 -10.19
N ARG A 251 -19.49 -10.94 -9.82
CA ARG A 251 -19.97 -11.07 -8.45
C ARG A 251 -18.84 -11.54 -7.51
N ARG A 252 -18.03 -12.51 -7.94
CA ARG A 252 -16.84 -12.96 -7.19
C ARG A 252 -15.82 -11.85 -7.01
N THR A 253 -15.52 -11.08 -8.06
CA THR A 253 -14.64 -9.91 -7.95
C THR A 253 -15.19 -8.88 -6.95
N LEU A 254 -16.50 -8.61 -6.95
CA LEU A 254 -17.13 -7.72 -5.96
C LEU A 254 -17.00 -8.24 -4.53
N ARG A 255 -17.16 -9.54 -4.33
CA ARG A 255 -16.95 -10.19 -3.02
C ARG A 255 -15.48 -10.08 -2.58
N ALA A 256 -14.53 -10.30 -3.48
CA ALA A 256 -13.10 -10.15 -3.21
C ALA A 256 -12.73 -8.70 -2.86
N LEU A 257 -13.28 -7.71 -3.57
CA LEU A 257 -13.09 -6.29 -3.26
C LEU A 257 -13.70 -5.92 -1.90
N ARG A 258 -14.88 -6.45 -1.57
CA ARG A 258 -15.49 -6.28 -0.24
C ARG A 258 -14.62 -6.91 0.85
N PHE A 259 -14.13 -8.13 0.63
CA PHE A 259 -13.22 -8.80 1.55
C PHE A 259 -11.95 -7.98 1.73
N GLY A 260 -11.28 -7.56 0.65
CA GLY A 260 -10.08 -6.71 0.73
C GLY A 260 -10.27 -5.42 1.52
N ARG A 261 -11.46 -4.80 1.43
CA ARG A 261 -11.81 -3.59 2.20
C ARG A 261 -12.06 -3.85 3.69
N LEU A 262 -12.68 -4.98 4.03
CA LEU A 262 -13.18 -5.27 5.37
C LEU A 262 -12.32 -6.27 6.14
N ARG A 263 -11.36 -6.93 5.47
CA ARG A 263 -10.48 -7.92 6.09
C ARG A 263 -9.65 -7.25 7.19
N PRO A 264 -9.38 -7.97 8.28
CA PRO A 264 -8.31 -7.55 9.18
C PRO A 264 -6.97 -7.56 8.43
N VAL A 265 -6.02 -6.76 8.90
CA VAL A 265 -4.64 -6.82 8.42
C VAL A 265 -4.12 -8.23 8.71
N THR A 266 -3.72 -8.95 7.65
CA THR A 266 -3.14 -10.29 7.80
C THR A 266 -1.84 -10.23 8.59
N PRO A 267 -1.45 -11.28 9.35
CA PRO A 267 -0.19 -11.30 10.10
C PRO A 267 1.03 -10.91 9.26
N GLY A 268 1.19 -11.47 8.05
CA GLY A 268 2.31 -11.11 7.17
C GLY A 268 2.28 -9.65 6.67
N ALA A 269 1.10 -9.07 6.44
CA ALA A 269 0.99 -7.65 6.14
C ALA A 269 1.33 -6.79 7.38
N GLN A 270 0.94 -7.23 8.57
CA GLN A 270 1.29 -6.56 9.82
C GLN A 270 2.79 -6.62 10.09
N GLU A 271 3.43 -7.77 9.89
CA GLU A 271 4.89 -7.93 9.97
C GLU A 271 5.60 -6.98 9.01
N HIS A 272 5.11 -6.86 7.78
CA HIS A 272 5.67 -5.92 6.82
C HIS A 272 5.50 -4.45 7.25
N LEU A 273 4.33 -4.08 7.76
CA LEU A 273 4.08 -2.75 8.31
C LEU A 273 4.95 -2.46 9.54
N ASN A 274 5.17 -3.45 10.41
CA ASN A 274 6.07 -3.34 11.55
C ASN A 274 7.51 -3.12 11.08
N ALA A 275 7.99 -3.87 10.09
CA ALA A 275 9.33 -3.66 9.54
C ALA A 275 9.51 -2.26 8.91
N LEU A 276 8.48 -1.73 8.24
CA LEU A 276 8.48 -0.35 7.75
C LEU A 276 8.44 0.67 8.90
N TRP A 277 7.68 0.39 9.96
CA TRP A 277 7.61 1.22 11.16
C TRP A 277 8.94 1.29 11.88
N ASP A 278 9.57 0.15 12.13
CA ASP A 278 10.89 0.05 12.76
C ASP A 278 11.93 0.81 11.93
N ALA A 279 11.95 0.64 10.61
CA ALA A 279 12.86 1.38 9.74
C ALA A 279 12.63 2.90 9.75
N LEU A 280 11.39 3.36 9.95
CA LEU A 280 11.08 4.78 10.07
C LEU A 280 11.41 5.34 11.46
N ASN A 281 11.33 4.53 12.52
CA ASN A 281 11.82 4.91 13.84
C ASN A 281 13.34 5.01 13.86
N ASP A 282 14.03 4.02 13.28
CA ASP A 282 15.49 4.04 13.12
C ASP A 282 15.93 5.33 12.39
N LEU A 283 15.20 5.70 11.34
CA LEU A 283 15.42 6.94 10.62
C LEU A 283 15.21 8.18 11.49
N ASP A 284 14.17 8.24 12.31
CA ASP A 284 13.92 9.39 13.19
C ASP A 284 15.09 9.56 14.18
N GLU A 285 15.59 8.45 14.74
CA GLU A 285 16.78 8.44 15.58
C GLU A 285 18.02 8.91 14.80
N ASP A 286 18.25 8.42 13.58
CA ASP A 286 19.33 8.85 12.70
C ASP A 286 19.27 10.36 12.41
N LEU A 287 18.08 10.86 12.07
CA LEU A 287 17.85 12.29 11.82
C LEU A 287 18.13 13.13 13.07
N SER A 288 17.76 12.65 14.25
CA SER A 288 18.06 13.32 15.52
C SER A 288 19.57 13.42 15.79
N ARG A 289 20.35 12.47 15.27
CA ARG A 289 21.82 12.45 15.31
C ARG A 289 22.47 13.22 14.16
N GLY A 290 21.68 13.83 13.27
CA GLY A 290 22.15 14.56 12.09
C GLY A 290 22.60 13.66 10.93
N VAL A 291 22.31 12.35 11.01
CA VAL A 291 22.49 11.38 9.93
C VAL A 291 21.29 11.51 8.99
N THR A 292 21.54 11.85 7.74
CA THR A 292 20.50 12.05 6.73
C THR A 292 20.73 11.08 5.57
N PRO A 293 19.69 10.63 4.84
CA PRO A 293 19.86 9.77 3.66
C PRO A 293 20.82 10.34 2.59
N ASP A 294 20.97 11.66 2.50
CA ASP A 294 21.94 12.28 1.58
C ASP A 294 23.40 12.15 2.02
N ARG A 295 23.65 11.89 3.31
CA ARG A 295 24.97 11.77 3.92
C ARG A 295 25.37 10.33 4.21
N ASP A 296 24.37 9.46 4.40
CA ASP A 296 24.57 8.05 4.70
C ASP A 296 24.00 7.17 3.56
N PRO A 297 24.86 6.55 2.74
CA PRO A 297 24.43 5.70 1.64
C PRO A 297 23.78 4.39 2.13
N ASP A 298 24.12 3.89 3.33
CA ASP A 298 23.52 2.68 3.88
C ASP A 298 22.04 2.94 4.22
N LEU A 299 21.77 4.05 4.90
CA LEU A 299 20.41 4.51 5.21
C LEU A 299 19.59 4.76 3.93
N ARG A 300 20.17 5.46 2.95
CA ARG A 300 19.51 5.74 1.66
C ARG A 300 19.12 4.46 0.94
N ALA A 301 20.04 3.49 0.84
CA ALA A 301 19.77 2.22 0.17
C ALA A 301 18.66 1.44 0.87
N ARG A 302 18.69 1.37 2.22
CA ARG A 302 17.65 0.71 3.02
C ARG A 302 16.27 1.35 2.79
N LEU A 303 16.17 2.68 2.88
CA LEU A 303 14.90 3.40 2.67
C LEU A 303 14.37 3.22 1.24
N LEU A 304 15.22 3.29 0.23
CA LEU A 304 14.81 3.03 -1.16
C LEU A 304 14.23 1.62 -1.31
N LEU A 305 14.94 0.59 -0.82
CA LEU A 305 14.50 -0.80 -0.96
C LEU A 305 13.22 -1.10 -0.20
N LEU A 306 13.09 -0.60 1.04
CA LEU A 306 11.88 -0.77 1.85
C LEU A 306 10.67 -0.03 1.27
N SER A 307 10.88 1.19 0.76
CA SER A 307 9.81 1.96 0.10
C SER A 307 9.31 1.23 -1.15
N LEU A 308 10.22 0.71 -1.96
CA LEU A 308 9.87 -0.11 -3.13
C LEU A 308 9.18 -1.41 -2.71
N GLN A 309 9.64 -2.05 -1.64
CA GLN A 309 9.01 -3.25 -1.11
C GLN A 309 7.55 -2.97 -0.72
N GLY A 310 7.30 -1.89 0.03
CA GLY A 310 5.97 -1.44 0.42
C GLY A 310 5.08 -1.14 -0.79
N LEU A 311 5.60 -0.37 -1.76
CA LEU A 311 4.86 -0.06 -2.98
C LEU A 311 4.49 -1.30 -3.79
N THR A 312 5.38 -2.29 -3.87
CA THR A 312 5.15 -3.53 -4.63
C THR A 312 4.30 -4.57 -3.90
N SER A 313 4.14 -4.46 -2.58
CA SER A 313 3.15 -5.24 -1.81
C SER A 313 1.76 -4.65 -1.79
N THR A 314 1.59 -3.37 -2.14
CA THR A 314 0.31 -2.69 -2.07
C THR A 314 -0.30 -2.50 -3.46
N ALA A 315 -1.55 -2.91 -3.64
CA ALA A 315 -2.31 -2.58 -4.84
C ALA A 315 -2.53 -1.06 -4.85
N ARG A 316 -2.14 -0.42 -5.96
CA ARG A 316 -2.12 1.05 -6.07
C ARG A 316 -2.52 1.52 -7.45
N ALA A 317 -3.14 2.69 -7.52
CA ALA A 317 -3.53 3.35 -8.75
C ALA A 317 -3.59 4.87 -8.54
N PRO A 318 -3.52 5.69 -9.59
CA PRO A 318 -3.70 7.14 -9.48
C PRO A 318 -4.97 7.51 -8.70
N GLY A 319 -4.85 8.29 -7.62
CA GLY A 319 -5.97 8.70 -6.76
C GLY A 319 -6.44 7.67 -5.73
N LEU A 320 -5.87 6.45 -5.70
CA LEU A 320 -6.04 5.51 -4.59
C LEU A 320 -5.19 5.96 -3.39
N ARG A 321 -5.68 5.80 -2.17
CA ARG A 321 -4.84 6.06 -0.99
C ARG A 321 -3.83 4.94 -0.82
N LEU A 322 -2.63 5.31 -0.38
CA LEU A 322 -1.65 4.35 0.09
C LEU A 322 -1.81 4.16 1.60
N PRO A 323 -1.44 2.97 2.13
CA PRO A 323 -1.23 2.80 3.56
C PRO A 323 -0.30 3.91 4.07
N PRO A 324 -0.60 4.55 5.21
CA PRO A 324 0.17 5.70 5.71
C PRO A 324 1.68 5.46 5.76
N MET A 325 2.08 4.25 6.16
CA MET A 325 3.49 3.84 6.25
C MET A 325 4.19 3.77 4.90
N VAL A 326 3.51 3.21 3.89
CA VAL A 326 4.04 3.14 2.52
C VAL A 326 4.11 4.53 1.91
N GLN A 327 3.13 5.38 2.19
CA GLN A 327 3.14 6.78 1.75
C GLN A 327 4.33 7.55 2.36
N LEU A 328 4.55 7.42 3.67
CA LEU A 328 5.65 8.07 4.35
C LEU A 328 7.01 7.58 3.86
N ALA A 329 7.18 6.26 3.69
CA ALA A 329 8.40 5.68 3.15
C ALA A 329 8.70 6.21 1.74
N ALA A 330 7.72 6.23 0.84
CA ALA A 330 7.86 6.78 -0.50
C ALA A 330 8.25 8.28 -0.47
N GLN A 331 7.66 9.05 0.44
CA GLN A 331 7.98 10.48 0.62
C GLN A 331 9.43 10.70 1.07
N VAL A 332 9.86 10.01 2.13
CA VAL A 332 11.22 10.16 2.66
C VAL A 332 12.26 9.69 1.65
N SER A 333 12.02 8.56 0.97
CA SER A 333 12.95 8.02 -0.02
C SER A 333 12.95 8.78 -1.34
N GLY A 334 12.01 9.71 -1.54
CA GLY A 334 11.82 10.42 -2.81
C GLY A 334 11.36 9.52 -3.96
N VAL A 335 10.87 8.32 -3.66
CA VAL A 335 10.33 7.38 -4.64
C VAL A 335 8.93 7.82 -5.04
N ASP A 336 8.67 7.87 -6.35
CA ASP A 336 7.34 8.12 -6.89
C ASP A 336 6.36 7.02 -6.38
N PRO A 337 5.29 7.38 -5.65
CA PRO A 337 4.25 6.43 -5.22
C PRO A 337 3.65 5.60 -6.36
N LEU A 338 3.66 6.13 -7.59
CA LEU A 338 3.15 5.47 -8.79
C LEU A 338 4.26 4.83 -9.62
N TRP A 339 5.50 4.72 -9.12
CA TRP A 339 6.60 4.07 -9.84
C TRP A 339 6.18 2.70 -10.35
N ALA A 340 6.19 2.49 -11.68
CA ALA A 340 5.85 1.23 -12.33
C ALA A 340 4.55 0.56 -11.83
N TRP A 341 3.57 1.34 -11.36
CA TRP A 341 2.39 0.80 -10.68
C TRP A 341 1.67 -0.25 -11.52
N GLU A 342 1.41 -0.01 -12.80
CA GLU A 342 0.72 -0.96 -13.70
C GLU A 342 1.39 -2.34 -13.78
N ARG A 343 2.72 -2.39 -13.69
CA ARG A 343 3.52 -3.61 -13.85
C ARG A 343 3.83 -4.31 -12.53
N THR A 344 3.67 -3.62 -11.41
CA THR A 344 4.09 -4.09 -10.09
C THR A 344 2.91 -4.23 -9.13
N GLN A 345 1.73 -4.56 -9.66
CA GLN A 345 0.54 -4.86 -8.85
C GLN A 345 0.69 -6.22 -8.16
N PRO A 346 0.32 -6.38 -6.89
CA PRO A 346 0.45 -7.64 -6.14
C PRO A 346 -0.22 -8.86 -6.80
N GLU A 347 -1.31 -8.65 -7.54
CA GLU A 347 -2.10 -9.75 -8.13
C GLU A 347 -1.61 -10.20 -9.50
N ARG A 348 -0.72 -9.45 -10.16
CA ARG A 348 -0.11 -9.96 -11.40
C ARG A 348 0.90 -11.03 -10.99
N PHE A 349 0.83 -12.22 -11.60
CA PHE A 349 1.71 -13.41 -11.39
C PHE A 349 3.24 -13.15 -11.42
N THR A 350 3.67 -11.91 -11.66
CA THR A 350 5.07 -11.46 -11.73
C THR A 350 5.51 -10.54 -10.60
N SER A 351 4.61 -10.07 -9.72
CA SER A 351 4.96 -9.14 -8.63
C SER A 351 5.40 -9.82 -7.33
N VAL A 352 4.89 -11.02 -7.02
CA VAL A 352 5.36 -11.86 -5.91
C VAL A 352 6.89 -12.08 -5.95
N PRO A 353 7.53 -12.26 -7.12
CA PRO A 353 8.99 -12.18 -7.25
C PRO A 353 9.55 -10.85 -6.73
N LEU A 354 9.06 -9.71 -7.20
CA LEU A 354 9.74 -8.42 -7.00
C LEU A 354 9.67 -7.94 -5.54
N HIS A 355 8.48 -7.95 -4.92
CA HIS A 355 8.36 -7.61 -3.49
C HIS A 355 9.25 -8.51 -2.63
N GLY A 356 9.22 -9.83 -2.87
CA GLY A 356 10.07 -10.78 -2.16
C GLY A 356 11.56 -10.62 -2.45
N HIS A 357 11.96 -10.12 -3.62
CA HIS A 357 13.35 -9.80 -3.92
C HIS A 357 13.81 -8.52 -3.23
N LEU A 358 12.94 -7.50 -3.16
CA LEU A 358 13.20 -6.24 -2.46
C LEU A 358 13.39 -6.48 -0.96
N GLY A 359 12.50 -7.25 -0.32
CA GLY A 359 12.66 -7.61 1.09
C GLY A 359 13.94 -8.41 1.37
N ARG A 360 14.29 -9.36 0.50
CA ARG A 360 15.57 -10.11 0.62
C ARG A 360 16.80 -9.24 0.41
N ALA A 361 16.70 -8.16 -0.37
CA ALA A 361 17.79 -7.22 -0.58
C ALA A 361 17.93 -6.21 0.58
N ALA A 362 16.82 -5.82 1.20
CA ALA A 362 16.82 -4.92 2.35
C ALA A 362 17.33 -5.60 3.63
N LEU A 363 16.93 -6.85 3.86
CA LEU A 363 17.19 -7.57 5.11
C LEU A 363 18.69 -7.67 5.51
N PRO A 364 19.64 -8.05 4.63
CA PRO A 364 21.05 -8.09 5.01
C PRO A 364 21.68 -6.70 5.20
N LEU A 365 21.03 -5.60 4.79
CA LEU A 365 21.52 -4.25 5.08
C LEU A 365 21.32 -3.87 6.56
N GLU A 366 20.37 -4.47 7.26
CA GLU A 366 20.21 -4.30 8.72
C GLU A 366 21.49 -4.70 9.48
N LEU A 367 22.25 -5.66 8.92
CA LEU A 367 23.49 -6.15 9.50
C LEU A 367 24.65 -5.14 9.40
N LEU A 368 24.48 -4.06 8.63
CA LEU A 368 25.48 -2.99 8.53
C LEU A 368 25.59 -2.15 9.80
N ALA A 369 24.58 -2.20 10.68
CA ALA A 369 24.66 -1.59 12.01
C ALA A 369 25.81 -2.17 12.86
N LEU A 370 26.29 -3.38 12.54
CA LEU A 370 27.44 -3.97 13.20
C LEU A 370 28.78 -3.43 12.70
N ARG A 371 28.83 -2.65 11.61
CA ARG A 371 30.07 -2.14 11.04
C ARG A 371 30.81 -1.28 12.07
N GLY A 372 32.10 -1.59 12.28
CA GLY A 372 32.93 -0.93 13.29
C GLY A 372 32.88 -1.57 14.68
N THR A 373 32.07 -2.61 14.87
CA THR A 373 32.05 -3.43 16.09
C THR A 373 32.99 -4.63 15.95
N PRO A 374 33.45 -5.26 17.04
CA PRO A 374 34.23 -6.50 16.98
C PRO A 374 33.53 -7.65 16.24
N PHE A 375 32.18 -7.65 16.22
CA PHE A 375 31.39 -8.66 15.51
C PHE A 375 31.54 -8.53 13.98
N TRP A 376 31.84 -7.34 13.47
CA TRP A 376 32.05 -7.13 12.04
C TRP A 376 33.28 -7.86 11.51
N ASP A 377 34.31 -8.04 12.33
CA ASP A 377 35.50 -8.80 11.93
C ASP A 377 35.18 -10.29 11.75
N THR A 378 34.20 -10.78 12.52
CA THR A 378 33.75 -12.18 12.46
C THR A 378 32.79 -12.41 11.30
N TRP A 379 31.80 -11.52 11.10
CA TRP A 379 30.71 -11.76 10.16
C TRP A 379 30.77 -10.92 8.88
N GLY A 380 31.56 -9.85 8.85
CA GLY A 380 31.53 -8.85 7.79
C GLY A 380 31.80 -9.42 6.40
N VAL A 381 32.62 -10.47 6.27
CA VAL A 381 32.84 -11.15 4.99
C VAL A 381 31.56 -11.81 4.47
N GLU A 382 30.86 -12.56 5.32
CA GLU A 382 29.62 -13.24 4.94
C GLU A 382 28.47 -12.24 4.75
N VAL A 383 28.39 -11.19 5.57
CA VAL A 383 27.40 -10.11 5.40
C VAL A 383 27.58 -9.41 4.06
N ARG A 384 28.81 -9.01 3.70
CA ARG A 384 29.11 -8.40 2.38
C ARG A 384 28.69 -9.33 1.23
N ARG A 385 29.00 -10.63 1.35
CA ARG A 385 28.60 -11.64 0.36
C ARG A 385 27.08 -11.74 0.22
N LEU A 386 26.34 -11.77 1.34
CA LEU A 386 24.88 -11.83 1.32
C LEU A 386 24.27 -10.59 0.68
N ILE A 387 24.78 -9.39 0.99
CA ILE A 387 24.36 -8.13 0.36
C ILE A 387 24.58 -8.18 -1.16
N ALA A 388 25.78 -8.57 -1.61
CA ALA A 388 26.09 -8.67 -3.04
C ALA A 388 25.21 -9.69 -3.78
N LEU A 389 24.96 -10.85 -3.16
CA LEU A 389 24.07 -11.88 -3.72
C LEU A 389 22.62 -11.40 -3.83
N ALA A 390 22.09 -10.79 -2.78
CA ALA A 390 20.72 -10.28 -2.75
C ALA A 390 20.53 -9.13 -3.73
N GLY A 391 21.46 -8.16 -3.75
CA GLY A 391 21.47 -7.03 -4.66
C GLY A 391 21.59 -7.45 -6.12
N GLY A 392 22.53 -8.36 -6.43
CA GLY A 392 22.68 -8.91 -7.78
C GLY A 392 21.44 -9.66 -8.26
N ASN A 393 20.81 -10.45 -7.39
CA ASN A 393 19.56 -11.13 -7.69
C ASN A 393 18.42 -10.14 -7.98
N LEU A 394 18.24 -9.11 -7.13
CA LEU A 394 17.23 -8.07 -7.33
C LEU A 394 17.40 -7.37 -8.67
N LEU A 395 18.60 -6.88 -8.98
CA LEU A 395 18.88 -6.15 -10.22
C LEU A 395 18.74 -7.03 -11.46
N ALA A 396 19.12 -8.30 -11.39
CA ALA A 396 18.89 -9.26 -12.47
C ALA A 396 17.39 -9.53 -12.70
N SER A 397 16.61 -9.69 -11.63
CA SER A 397 15.16 -9.89 -11.72
C SER A 397 14.44 -8.65 -12.27
N VAL A 398 14.81 -7.44 -11.83
CA VAL A 398 14.29 -6.16 -12.34
C VAL A 398 14.57 -6.02 -13.84
N ARG A 399 15.80 -6.28 -14.29
CA ARG A 399 16.17 -6.24 -15.71
C ARG A 399 15.38 -7.26 -16.54
N ARG A 400 15.24 -8.50 -16.05
CA ARG A 400 14.44 -9.54 -16.70
C ARG A 400 12.97 -9.14 -16.84
N ALA A 401 12.44 -8.38 -15.89
CA ALA A 401 11.09 -7.84 -15.94
C ALA A 401 10.94 -6.59 -16.84
N GLY A 402 12.03 -6.09 -17.44
CA GLY A 402 12.02 -4.86 -18.24
C GLY A 402 11.68 -3.63 -17.39
N LEU A 403 12.07 -3.63 -16.12
CA LEU A 403 11.87 -2.55 -15.17
C LEU A 403 13.19 -1.80 -14.91
N ARG A 404 13.06 -0.59 -14.37
CA ARG A 404 14.18 0.21 -13.87
C ARG A 404 13.85 0.67 -12.46
N LEU A 405 14.75 0.44 -11.50
CA LEU A 405 14.55 0.93 -10.13
C LEU A 405 14.69 2.46 -10.10
N PRO A 406 13.95 3.17 -9.23
CA PRO A 406 14.27 4.54 -8.87
C PRO A 406 15.70 4.58 -8.33
N ASP A 407 16.48 5.54 -8.84
CA ASP A 407 17.88 5.70 -8.46
C ASP A 407 18.75 4.43 -8.67
N GLN A 408 18.46 3.67 -9.74
CA GLN A 408 19.16 2.42 -10.02
C GLN A 408 20.69 2.57 -10.09
N ALA A 409 21.22 3.67 -10.62
CA ALA A 409 22.67 3.88 -10.72
C ALA A 409 23.33 3.94 -9.33
N PHE A 410 22.68 4.60 -8.37
CA PHE A 410 23.12 4.59 -6.98
C PHE A 410 23.07 3.18 -6.41
N LEU A 411 21.96 2.44 -6.56
CA LEU A 411 21.84 1.08 -6.03
C LEU A 411 22.88 0.12 -6.64
N GLU A 412 23.14 0.21 -7.96
CA GLU A 412 24.17 -0.59 -8.62
C GLU A 412 25.57 -0.29 -8.09
N GLY A 413 25.93 0.98 -7.96
CA GLY A 413 27.23 1.39 -7.40
C GLY A 413 27.38 1.00 -5.94
N TYR A 414 26.34 1.26 -5.13
CA TYR A 414 26.30 0.97 -3.71
C TYR A 414 26.41 -0.54 -3.45
N LEU A 415 25.51 -1.35 -4.04
CA LEU A 415 25.50 -2.80 -3.86
C LEU A 415 26.76 -3.46 -4.46
N GLY A 416 27.30 -2.90 -5.54
CA GLY A 416 28.55 -3.34 -6.15
C GLY A 416 29.78 -3.14 -5.26
N GLY A 417 29.73 -2.19 -4.32
CA GLY A 417 30.78 -1.98 -3.31
C GLY A 417 30.95 -3.16 -2.35
N PHE A 418 29.94 -4.04 -2.22
CA PHE A 418 29.98 -5.22 -1.35
C PHE A 418 30.53 -6.47 -2.06
N GLY A 419 30.62 -6.44 -3.39
CA GLY A 419 31.10 -7.56 -4.20
C GLY A 419 30.50 -7.57 -5.62
N PRO A 420 30.96 -8.50 -6.49
CA PRO A 420 30.47 -8.58 -7.86
C PRO A 420 28.98 -8.93 -7.91
N LEU A 421 28.20 -8.09 -8.60
CA LEU A 421 26.78 -8.30 -8.81
C LEU A 421 26.52 -9.30 -9.92
N ARG A 422 25.64 -10.27 -9.66
CA ARG A 422 25.29 -11.32 -10.62
C ARG A 422 24.51 -10.76 -11.82
N ALA A 423 24.75 -11.33 -13.01
CA ALA A 423 24.02 -10.98 -14.22
C ALA A 423 22.64 -11.65 -14.32
N LEU A 424 22.50 -12.85 -13.75
CA LEU A 424 21.29 -13.67 -13.81
C LEU A 424 20.64 -13.83 -12.43
N PRO A 425 19.30 -13.94 -12.34
CA PRO A 425 18.60 -14.24 -11.11
C PRO A 425 19.11 -15.55 -10.47
N MET A 426 18.98 -15.66 -9.15
CA MET A 426 19.24 -16.91 -8.45
C MET A 426 18.19 -17.95 -8.83
N ASP A 427 18.63 -19.19 -9.04
CA ASP A 427 17.72 -20.33 -9.12
C ASP A 427 17.14 -20.65 -7.71
N PRO A 428 16.11 -21.51 -7.62
CA PRO A 428 15.49 -21.85 -6.33
C PRO A 428 16.45 -22.44 -5.30
N ALA A 429 17.44 -23.25 -5.72
CA ALA A 429 18.40 -23.85 -4.81
C ALA A 429 19.35 -22.80 -4.20
N ALA A 430 19.84 -21.87 -5.02
CA ALA A 430 20.65 -20.75 -4.58
C ALA A 430 19.86 -19.79 -3.68
N LEU A 431 18.58 -19.53 -3.98
CA LEU A 431 17.70 -18.74 -3.11
C LEU A 431 17.51 -19.39 -1.74
N ASN A 432 17.30 -20.71 -1.70
CA ASN A 432 17.16 -21.45 -0.44
C ASN A 432 18.46 -21.42 0.38
N ALA A 433 19.61 -21.62 -0.27
CA ALA A 433 20.91 -21.54 0.39
C ALA A 433 21.19 -20.12 0.94
N PHE A 434 20.89 -19.08 0.17
CA PHE A 434 20.94 -17.69 0.62
C PHE A 434 20.06 -17.46 1.85
N HIS A 435 18.81 -17.94 1.82
CA HIS A 435 17.87 -17.75 2.91
C HIS A 435 18.33 -18.47 4.19
N ALA A 436 18.81 -19.71 4.07
CA ALA A 436 19.36 -20.46 5.20
C ALA A 436 20.58 -19.77 5.82
N ALA A 437 21.48 -19.22 4.99
CA ALA A 437 22.64 -18.47 5.47
C ALA A 437 22.23 -17.19 6.22
N LEU A 438 21.22 -16.47 5.71
CA LEU A 438 20.69 -15.27 6.33
C LEU A 438 19.99 -15.55 7.66
N LEU A 439 19.12 -16.58 7.71
CA LEU A 439 18.44 -16.99 8.94
C LEU A 439 19.40 -17.45 10.05
N ARG A 440 20.56 -17.99 9.68
CA ARG A 440 21.60 -18.36 10.64
C ARG A 440 22.27 -17.14 11.30
N LEU A 441 22.38 -16.02 10.58
CA LEU A 441 23.10 -14.83 11.08
C LEU A 441 22.19 -13.81 11.76
N LEU A 442 20.95 -13.66 11.30
CA LEU A 442 20.05 -12.61 11.77
C LEU A 442 19.78 -12.62 13.28
N PRO A 443 19.48 -13.75 13.94
CA PRO A 443 19.18 -13.76 15.37
C PRO A 443 20.35 -13.22 16.21
N ASP A 444 21.56 -13.74 15.96
CA ASP A 444 22.77 -13.34 16.69
C ASP A 444 23.09 -11.86 16.41
N ALA A 445 22.99 -11.43 15.16
CA ALA A 445 23.27 -10.04 14.80
C ALA A 445 22.29 -9.05 15.43
N ARG A 446 21.00 -9.38 15.47
CA ARG A 446 19.98 -8.54 16.13
C ARG A 446 20.21 -8.47 17.63
N ALA A 447 20.52 -9.58 18.28
CA ALA A 447 20.84 -9.60 19.70
C ALA A 447 22.05 -8.70 20.01
N GLN A 448 23.09 -8.73 19.18
CA GLN A 448 24.27 -7.86 19.36
C GLN A 448 23.98 -6.39 19.07
N ALA A 449 23.24 -6.07 18.00
CA ALA A 449 22.84 -4.71 17.70
C ALA A 449 22.00 -4.10 18.84
N GLN A 450 21.08 -4.88 19.41
CA GLN A 450 20.28 -4.47 20.57
C GLN A 450 21.15 -4.25 21.82
N ALA A 451 22.13 -5.13 22.06
CA ALA A 451 23.05 -4.97 23.19
C ALA A 451 23.91 -3.70 23.08
N LEU A 452 24.26 -3.29 21.86
CA LEU A 452 25.03 -2.06 21.58
C LEU A 452 24.16 -0.79 21.65
N ALA A 453 22.89 -0.89 21.28
CA ALA A 453 21.94 0.21 21.34
C ALA A 453 21.38 0.45 22.75
N ALA A 454 21.47 -0.57 23.63
CA ALA A 454 21.05 -0.42 25.02
C ALA A 454 21.83 0.73 25.68
N PRO A 455 21.15 1.72 26.27
CA PRO A 455 21.83 2.78 27.00
C PRO A 455 22.72 2.13 28.06
N PRO A 456 23.94 2.67 28.32
CA PRO A 456 24.80 2.12 29.35
C PRO A 456 23.96 1.99 30.62
N ALA A 457 23.91 0.78 31.18
CA ALA A 457 23.16 0.52 32.40
C ALA A 457 23.50 1.65 33.37
N PRO A 458 22.49 2.38 33.89
CA PRO A 458 22.76 3.51 34.75
C PRO A 458 23.73 3.01 35.80
N GLU A 459 24.95 3.55 35.80
CA GLU A 459 25.95 3.15 36.76
C GLU A 459 25.23 3.25 38.09
N THR A 460 24.97 2.09 38.70
CA THR A 460 24.54 1.99 40.10
C THR A 460 25.73 2.49 40.89
N THR A 461 25.91 3.81 40.84
CA THR A 461 26.52 4.60 41.88
C THR A 461 25.72 4.19 43.09
N ALA A 462 26.31 3.28 43.85
CA ALA A 462 25.84 2.90 45.15
C ALA A 462 25.77 4.19 45.97
N LEU A 463 24.62 4.86 45.91
CA LEU A 463 24.12 5.71 46.98
C LEU A 463 23.73 4.76 48.12
N GLU A 464 24.73 4.05 48.64
CA GLU A 464 24.69 3.61 50.02
C GLU A 464 24.91 4.85 50.89
N GLU A 465 24.00 5.02 51.84
CA GLU A 465 24.12 5.87 53.02
C GLU A 465 23.94 7.38 52.83
N GLY A 466 22.66 7.76 52.73
CA GLY A 466 22.23 9.14 52.95
C GLY A 466 20.73 9.29 53.18
N ARG A 467 20.08 8.33 53.85
CA ARG A 467 18.67 8.43 54.24
C ARG A 467 18.56 9.35 55.47
N ALA A 468 18.78 10.64 55.25
CA ALA A 468 18.45 11.69 56.19
C ALA A 468 17.15 12.37 55.75
N ASP A 469 16.28 12.58 56.73
CA ASP A 469 14.93 13.11 56.64
C ASP A 469 14.78 14.31 55.69
N LEU A 470 13.89 14.17 54.71
CA LEU A 470 13.30 15.31 54.00
C LEU A 470 11.81 15.41 54.36
N PRO A 471 11.35 16.58 54.87
CA PRO A 471 9.97 16.77 55.26
C PRO A 471 9.05 16.87 54.04
N ALA A 472 7.80 16.45 54.25
CA ALA A 472 6.73 16.43 53.27
C ALA A 472 6.51 17.81 52.61
N ALA A 473 6.91 17.95 51.35
CA ALA A 473 6.60 19.11 50.52
C ALA A 473 5.17 18.98 49.97
N THR A 474 4.30 19.86 50.46
CA THR A 474 2.89 20.00 50.09
C THR A 474 2.80 20.54 48.67
N ALA A 475 2.08 19.84 47.79
CA ALA A 475 1.83 20.25 46.41
C ALA A 475 0.88 21.48 46.37
N ALA A 476 1.43 22.66 46.07
CA ALA A 476 0.63 23.83 45.71
C ALA A 476 0.43 23.86 44.18
N ARG A 477 -0.83 23.66 43.77
CA ARG A 477 -1.31 23.75 42.40
C ARG A 477 -1.34 25.23 41.94
N PRO A 478 -0.77 25.61 40.78
CA PRO A 478 -0.83 26.99 40.32
C PRO A 478 -2.26 27.37 39.94
N ALA A 479 -2.71 28.54 40.40
CA ALA A 479 -3.96 29.15 40.01
C ALA A 479 -3.88 29.73 38.59
N PRO A 480 -4.99 29.73 37.82
CA PRO A 480 -5.02 30.29 36.48
C PRO A 480 -4.96 31.83 36.54
N VAL A 481 -3.95 32.40 35.89
CA VAL A 481 -3.82 33.85 35.71
C VAL A 481 -4.84 34.31 34.67
N SER A 482 -5.85 35.06 35.13
CA SER A 482 -6.74 35.85 34.29
C SER A 482 -6.05 37.17 33.94
N SER A 483 -5.73 37.38 32.66
CA SER A 483 -5.27 38.67 32.14
C SER A 483 -6.43 39.39 31.47
N SER A 484 -6.78 40.57 32.01
CA SER A 484 -7.73 41.51 31.42
C SER A 484 -7.07 42.86 31.18
N GLY A 485 -7.18 43.35 29.93
CA GLY A 485 -6.92 44.72 29.45
C GLY A 485 -5.47 45.05 29.05
N PRO A 486 -5.20 46.02 28.13
CA PRO A 486 -6.11 46.98 27.49
C PRO A 486 -6.11 46.95 25.93
N ALA A 487 -7.11 47.62 25.35
CA ALA A 487 -7.26 47.83 23.92
C ALA A 487 -6.22 48.83 23.36
N THR A 488 -5.45 48.47 22.33
CA THR A 488 -4.72 49.44 21.49
C THR A 488 -4.32 48.82 20.13
N ALA A 489 -4.51 49.63 19.07
CA ALA A 489 -4.05 49.49 17.68
C ALA A 489 -4.69 48.38 16.80
N PRO A 490 -4.98 48.68 15.50
CA PRO A 490 -5.45 47.68 14.55
C PRO A 490 -4.37 46.60 14.39
N PRO A 491 -4.74 45.29 14.36
CA PRO A 491 -3.77 44.21 14.42
C PRO A 491 -2.85 44.22 13.20
N ASP A 492 -1.55 44.31 13.46
CA ASP A 492 -0.45 44.15 12.50
C ASP A 492 -0.45 42.71 11.95
N GLY A 493 -1.30 42.42 10.96
CA GLY A 493 -1.32 41.15 10.23
C GLY A 493 -1.52 39.89 11.09
N PRO A 494 -1.57 38.70 10.45
CA PRO A 494 -1.52 37.44 11.18
C PRO A 494 -0.12 37.25 11.78
N ASP A 495 -0.03 36.93 13.07
CA ASP A 495 1.23 36.48 13.66
C ASP A 495 1.59 35.10 13.09
N TRP A 496 2.71 35.01 12.38
CA TRP A 496 3.12 33.78 11.68
C TRP A 496 4.17 33.02 12.49
N PRO A 497 4.11 31.68 12.53
CA PRO A 497 5.12 30.86 13.21
C PRO A 497 6.55 31.12 12.70
N ALA A 498 7.55 30.93 13.56
CA ALA A 498 8.96 31.21 13.25
C ALA A 498 9.47 30.54 11.95
N HIS A 499 9.06 29.30 11.67
CA HIS A 499 9.46 28.59 10.45
C HIS A 499 8.85 29.20 9.17
N VAL A 500 7.66 29.82 9.26
CA VAL A 500 7.05 30.58 8.16
C VAL A 500 7.84 31.87 7.92
N LEU A 501 8.22 32.57 8.99
CA LEU A 501 9.03 33.79 8.90
C LEU A 501 10.42 33.52 8.29
N SER A 502 11.08 32.43 8.67
CA SER A 502 12.37 32.03 8.08
C SER A 502 12.26 31.77 6.58
N VAL A 503 11.23 31.07 6.11
CA VAL A 503 11.01 30.86 4.67
C VAL A 503 10.65 32.16 3.95
N ARG A 504 9.88 33.05 4.58
CA ARG A 504 9.54 34.37 4.04
C ARG A 504 10.80 35.18 3.73
N GLU A 505 11.80 35.19 4.61
CA GLU A 505 13.05 35.94 4.37
C GLU A 505 13.71 35.56 3.04
N HIS A 506 13.58 34.30 2.62
CA HIS A 506 14.12 33.80 1.36
C HIS A 506 13.23 34.03 0.13
N LEU A 507 11.92 34.14 0.32
CA LEU A 507 10.93 34.20 -0.76
C LEU A 507 10.30 35.58 -0.97
N ARG A 508 10.50 36.52 -0.04
CA ARG A 508 9.97 37.88 -0.08
C ARG A 508 10.25 38.55 -1.43
N GLY A 509 9.20 39.02 -2.08
CA GLY A 509 9.24 39.70 -3.37
C GLY A 509 9.52 38.80 -4.58
N ARG A 510 9.55 37.48 -4.41
CA ARG A 510 9.88 36.53 -5.48
C ARG A 510 8.67 35.71 -5.93
N ARG A 511 8.76 35.15 -7.14
CA ARG A 511 7.75 34.29 -7.73
C ARG A 511 7.90 32.86 -7.24
N VAL A 512 6.80 32.20 -6.94
CA VAL A 512 6.74 30.76 -6.66
C VAL A 512 5.86 30.09 -7.71
N VAL A 513 6.28 28.92 -8.19
CA VAL A 513 5.44 28.07 -9.05
C VAL A 513 4.93 26.91 -8.21
N LEU A 514 3.64 26.62 -8.26
CA LEU A 514 3.01 25.50 -7.57
C LEU A 514 2.26 24.63 -8.59
N LEU A 515 2.65 23.36 -8.70
CA LEU A 515 2.01 22.37 -9.55
C LEU A 515 1.17 21.41 -8.70
N GLY A 516 -0.11 21.28 -9.03
CA GLY A 516 -0.99 20.27 -8.44
C GLY A 516 -2.10 20.84 -7.56
N GLY A 517 -3.06 19.98 -7.22
CA GLY A 517 -4.28 20.39 -6.51
C GLY A 517 -5.21 21.26 -7.37
N VAL A 518 -6.22 21.84 -6.72
CA VAL A 518 -7.17 22.77 -7.36
C VAL A 518 -6.81 24.17 -6.89
N PRO A 519 -6.51 25.12 -7.81
CA PRO A 519 -6.25 26.50 -7.46
C PRO A 519 -7.37 27.08 -6.59
N SER A 520 -7.00 27.64 -5.45
CA SER A 520 -7.93 28.21 -4.48
C SER A 520 -7.50 29.62 -4.14
N ALA A 521 -8.37 30.60 -4.43
CA ALA A 521 -8.07 32.01 -4.18
C ALA A 521 -7.73 32.30 -2.70
N PRO A 522 -8.45 31.75 -1.70
CA PRO A 522 -8.06 31.89 -0.30
C PRO A 522 -6.67 31.32 0.03
N HIS A 523 -6.34 30.13 -0.47
CA HIS A 523 -5.02 29.53 -0.23
C HIS A 523 -3.91 30.32 -0.93
N ARG A 524 -4.15 30.78 -2.17
CA ARG A 524 -3.22 31.64 -2.90
C ARG A 524 -2.94 32.92 -2.11
N ALA A 525 -3.98 33.61 -1.66
CA ALA A 525 -3.86 34.81 -0.85
C ALA A 525 -3.10 34.54 0.47
N ALA A 526 -3.40 33.44 1.15
CA ALA A 526 -2.71 33.06 2.38
C ALA A 526 -1.21 32.79 2.16
N LEU A 527 -0.84 32.08 1.08
CA LEU A 527 0.56 31.80 0.75
C LEU A 527 1.30 33.08 0.32
N CYS A 528 0.68 33.92 -0.52
CA CYS A 528 1.27 35.20 -0.91
C CYS A 528 1.47 36.13 0.28
N ALA A 529 0.51 36.21 1.21
CA ALA A 529 0.63 37.01 2.43
C ALA A 529 1.67 36.44 3.41
N ALA A 530 1.68 35.12 3.61
CA ALA A 530 2.59 34.48 4.56
C ALA A 530 4.06 34.53 4.14
N PHE A 531 4.34 34.51 2.84
CA PHE A 531 5.71 34.54 2.30
C PHE A 531 6.07 35.85 1.61
N GLU A 532 5.15 36.81 1.57
CA GLU A 532 5.30 38.11 0.88
C GLU A 532 5.74 37.93 -0.59
N LEU A 533 5.12 36.98 -1.28
CA LEU A 533 5.44 36.64 -2.67
C LEU A 533 5.03 37.76 -3.62
N SER A 534 5.81 37.98 -4.68
CA SER A 534 5.39 38.86 -5.77
C SER A 534 4.30 38.22 -6.64
N ASP A 535 4.38 36.92 -6.86
CA ASP A 535 3.33 36.12 -7.49
C ASP A 535 3.40 34.65 -7.05
N LEU A 536 2.25 33.97 -7.08
CA LEU A 536 2.13 32.53 -6.99
C LEU A 536 1.47 32.02 -8.27
N ASP A 537 2.28 31.39 -9.13
CA ASP A 537 1.84 30.73 -10.35
C ASP A 537 1.35 29.31 -10.03
N TRP A 538 0.05 29.17 -9.85
CA TRP A 538 -0.57 27.92 -9.44
C TRP A 538 -1.15 27.18 -10.63
N ILE A 539 -0.41 26.18 -11.11
CA ILE A 539 -0.79 25.30 -12.22
C ILE A 539 -1.67 24.17 -11.65
N GLY A 540 -2.99 24.30 -11.87
CA GLY A 540 -3.97 23.34 -11.37
C GLY A 540 -3.91 21.97 -12.04
N SER A 541 -4.40 20.93 -11.35
CA SER A 541 -4.43 19.55 -11.86
C SER A 541 -5.09 19.35 -13.22
N ALA A 542 -6.04 20.20 -13.59
CA ALA A 542 -6.69 20.16 -14.91
C ALA A 542 -5.81 20.73 -16.03
N GLU A 543 -4.90 21.67 -15.72
CA GLU A 543 -4.15 22.44 -16.72
C GLU A 543 -2.91 21.69 -17.23
N TYR A 544 -2.39 20.72 -16.49
CA TYR A 544 -1.14 20.03 -16.83
C TYR A 544 -1.32 18.60 -17.35
N ALA A 545 -2.52 18.17 -17.75
CA ALA A 545 -2.79 16.85 -18.31
C ALA A 545 -1.91 16.48 -19.53
N HIS A 546 -1.22 17.45 -20.15
CA HIS A 546 -0.42 17.27 -21.35
C HIS A 546 1.08 17.60 -21.24
N GLY A 547 1.62 17.90 -20.05
CA GLY A 547 3.06 17.98 -19.73
C GLY A 547 3.93 19.01 -20.48
N THR A 548 3.49 19.52 -21.62
CA THR A 548 4.27 20.31 -22.58
C THR A 548 4.33 21.80 -22.24
N HIS A 549 3.41 22.30 -21.41
CA HIS A 549 3.37 23.72 -21.03
C HIS A 549 4.08 24.03 -19.72
N ALA A 550 4.39 23.02 -18.91
CA ALA A 550 4.95 23.19 -17.56
C ALA A 550 6.30 23.95 -17.58
N GLN A 551 7.08 23.81 -18.65
CA GLN A 551 8.38 24.49 -18.76
C GLN A 551 8.27 26.01 -18.87
N ALA A 552 7.16 26.54 -19.40
CA ALA A 552 6.97 27.98 -19.59
C ALA A 552 6.78 28.72 -18.26
N HIS A 553 6.34 28.01 -17.21
CA HIS A 553 6.06 28.59 -15.90
C HIS A 553 7.32 28.82 -15.05
N VAL A 554 8.41 28.07 -15.28
CA VAL A 554 9.65 28.16 -14.48
C VAL A 554 10.57 29.27 -15.01
N THR A 555 10.17 30.52 -14.88
CA THR A 555 10.93 31.68 -15.38
C THR A 555 12.19 31.97 -14.53
N PRO A 556 13.14 32.80 -15.02
CA PRO A 556 14.35 33.16 -14.26
C PRO A 556 14.09 33.82 -12.89
N ASP A 557 12.94 34.44 -12.69
CA ASP A 557 12.51 35.04 -11.41
C ASP A 557 11.84 34.03 -10.45
N THR A 558 11.64 32.78 -10.87
CA THR A 558 11.08 31.73 -10.03
C THR A 558 12.06 31.35 -8.91
N ALA A 559 11.67 31.57 -7.66
CA ALA A 559 12.48 31.26 -6.48
C ALA A 559 12.46 29.78 -6.11
N VAL A 560 11.29 29.15 -6.21
CA VAL A 560 11.09 27.74 -5.87
C VAL A 560 9.88 27.18 -6.63
N VAL A 561 9.97 25.90 -7.00
CA VAL A 561 8.87 25.12 -7.57
C VAL A 561 8.31 24.16 -6.53
N ILE A 562 7.02 24.23 -6.23
CA ILE A 562 6.32 23.34 -5.29
C ILE A 562 5.53 22.31 -6.10
N LEU A 563 5.76 21.02 -5.85
CA LEU A 563 5.14 19.90 -6.54
C LEU A 563 4.19 19.17 -5.58
N ALA A 564 2.89 19.39 -5.66
CA ALA A 564 1.90 18.78 -4.76
C ALA A 564 1.65 17.30 -5.09
N ILE A 565 2.41 16.40 -4.44
CA ILE A 565 2.55 15.00 -4.85
C ILE A 565 1.34 14.11 -4.60
N ARG A 566 0.33 14.58 -3.84
CA ARG A 566 -0.94 13.83 -3.65
C ARG A 566 -1.66 13.56 -4.98
N TRP A 567 -1.35 14.34 -6.01
CA TRP A 567 -1.94 14.23 -7.35
C TRP A 567 -0.85 14.04 -8.42
N MET A 568 0.22 13.32 -8.07
CA MET A 568 1.34 13.08 -8.99
C MET A 568 0.84 12.50 -10.31
N ALA A 569 1.19 13.19 -11.40
CA ALA A 569 0.99 12.79 -12.78
C ALA A 569 2.28 13.03 -13.55
N HIS A 570 2.38 12.57 -14.80
CA HIS A 570 3.59 12.70 -15.62
C HIS A 570 4.21 14.11 -15.64
N ALA A 571 3.40 15.17 -15.59
CA ALA A 571 3.88 16.56 -15.57
C ALA A 571 4.77 16.93 -14.36
N HIS A 572 4.67 16.21 -13.23
CA HIS A 572 5.50 16.46 -12.05
C HIS A 572 6.97 16.15 -12.34
N ASN A 573 7.24 15.09 -13.10
CA ASN A 573 8.60 14.74 -13.50
C ASN A 573 9.16 15.77 -14.50
N THR A 574 8.36 16.19 -15.48
CA THR A 574 8.79 17.22 -16.44
C THR A 574 9.13 18.54 -15.75
N LEU A 575 8.28 19.02 -14.83
CA LEU A 575 8.54 20.29 -14.14
C LEU A 575 9.74 20.19 -13.18
N ARG A 576 9.90 19.04 -12.50
CA ARG A 576 11.08 18.74 -11.68
C ARG A 576 12.37 18.79 -12.49
N ASP A 577 12.38 18.15 -13.67
CA ASP A 577 13.55 18.12 -14.55
C ASP A 577 13.87 19.51 -15.10
N VAL A 578 12.86 20.31 -15.42
CA VAL A 578 13.03 21.70 -15.86
C VAL A 578 13.59 22.58 -14.74
N ALA A 579 13.02 22.49 -13.53
CA ALA A 579 13.49 23.23 -12.38
C ALA A 579 14.97 22.90 -12.10
N ARG A 580 15.30 21.60 -12.09
CA ARG A 580 16.68 21.12 -11.96
C ARG A 580 17.60 21.66 -13.06
N ALA A 581 17.18 21.62 -14.32
CA ALA A 581 17.97 22.12 -15.45
C ALA A 581 18.21 23.64 -15.39
N ARG A 582 17.26 24.40 -14.83
CA ARG A 582 17.34 25.86 -14.65
C ARG A 582 17.99 26.28 -13.32
N GLY A 583 18.41 25.32 -12.49
CA GLY A 583 18.96 25.60 -11.16
C GLY A 583 17.95 26.20 -10.19
N VAL A 584 16.65 26.04 -10.46
CA VAL A 584 15.57 26.48 -9.57
C VAL A 584 15.30 25.36 -8.55
N PRO A 585 15.37 25.65 -7.24
CA PRO A 585 15.03 24.67 -6.20
C PRO A 585 13.59 24.18 -6.37
N TYR A 586 13.33 22.92 -6.04
CA TYR A 586 11.97 22.37 -6.04
C TYR A 586 11.70 21.54 -4.79
N VAL A 587 10.43 21.50 -4.39
CA VAL A 587 9.94 20.85 -3.17
C VAL A 587 8.83 19.88 -3.52
N MET A 588 8.94 18.64 -3.04
CA MET A 588 7.88 17.63 -3.15
C MET A 588 6.94 17.78 -1.96
N HIS A 589 5.74 18.33 -2.19
CA HIS A 589 4.80 18.71 -1.15
C HIS A 589 3.71 17.63 -0.92
N PRO A 590 3.72 16.90 0.20
CA PRO A 590 2.89 15.70 0.42
C PRO A 590 1.39 15.96 0.54
N GLY A 591 0.99 17.15 0.98
CA GLY A 591 -0.42 17.52 1.08
C GLY A 591 -0.67 18.70 2.00
N GLY A 592 -1.85 19.32 1.86
CA GLY A 592 -2.30 20.48 2.65
C GLY A 592 -1.56 21.78 2.27
N LEU A 593 -2.26 22.79 1.77
CA LEU A 593 -1.61 24.04 1.29
C LEU A 593 -1.69 25.18 2.31
N SER A 594 -1.59 24.84 3.60
CA SER A 594 -1.45 25.86 4.64
C SER A 594 -0.03 26.46 4.59
N PRO A 595 0.13 27.76 4.86
CA PRO A 595 1.45 28.39 4.86
C PRO A 595 2.48 27.68 5.75
N SER A 596 2.08 27.23 6.95
CA SER A 596 2.97 26.48 7.84
C SER A 596 3.45 25.16 7.24
N SER A 597 2.54 24.39 6.61
CA SER A 597 2.90 23.12 5.97
C SER A 597 3.85 23.33 4.79
N VAL A 598 3.57 24.33 3.95
CA VAL A 598 4.42 24.68 2.81
C VAL A 598 5.80 25.18 3.28
N ALA A 599 5.82 26.04 4.30
CA ALA A 599 7.06 26.56 4.88
C ALA A 599 7.93 25.44 5.45
N TRP A 600 7.32 24.50 6.18
CA TRP A 600 8.04 23.34 6.70
C TRP A 600 8.73 22.56 5.59
N GLN A 601 8.02 22.26 4.49
CA GLN A 601 8.58 21.50 3.37
C GLN A 601 9.67 22.26 2.62
N ILE A 602 9.51 23.57 2.42
CA ILE A 602 10.55 24.42 1.82
C ILE A 602 11.80 24.48 2.71
N GLY A 603 11.62 24.70 4.01
CA GLY A 603 12.69 24.74 4.98
C GLY A 603 13.49 23.44 5.04
N GLN A 604 12.79 22.30 5.02
CA GLN A 604 13.42 20.97 5.07
C GLN A 604 14.15 20.60 3.79
N GLN A 605 13.54 20.84 2.62
CA GLN A 605 14.05 20.29 1.36
C GLN A 605 15.05 21.21 0.64
N VAL A 606 14.91 22.54 0.76
CA VAL A 606 15.65 23.47 -0.12
C VAL A 606 16.21 24.73 0.56
N SER A 607 16.12 24.87 1.88
CA SER A 607 16.63 26.05 2.61
C SER A 607 18.08 26.42 2.27
N GLN A 608 18.97 25.43 2.16
CA GLN A 608 20.39 25.65 1.82
C GLN A 608 20.59 26.22 0.41
N GLN A 609 19.69 25.92 -0.52
CA GLN A 609 19.76 26.42 -1.91
C GLN A 609 19.22 27.85 -2.00
N LEU A 610 18.22 28.18 -1.19
CA LEU A 610 17.61 29.51 -1.14
C LEU A 610 18.50 30.58 -0.48
N GLY A 611 19.41 30.18 0.43
CA GLY A 611 20.33 31.10 1.12
C GLY A 611 21.56 31.53 0.32
N ARG A 612 21.76 31.01 -0.90
CA ARG A 612 22.89 31.41 -1.75
C ARG A 612 22.46 32.59 -2.62
N PRO A 613 23.03 33.80 -2.45
CA PRO A 613 22.77 34.89 -3.37
C PRO A 613 23.09 34.43 -4.79
N SER A 614 22.18 34.73 -5.73
CA SER A 614 22.24 34.29 -7.12
C SER A 614 23.31 35.06 -7.91
N ASP A 615 24.52 35.18 -7.36
CA ASP A 615 25.64 35.93 -7.95
C ASP A 615 26.33 35.18 -9.09
N ARG A 616 25.83 34.01 -9.48
CA ARG A 616 26.22 33.36 -10.73
C ARG A 616 25.34 33.87 -11.85
N ALA A 617 25.76 34.99 -12.46
CA ALA A 617 25.51 35.18 -13.87
C ALA A 617 25.99 33.90 -14.59
N LEU A 618 25.05 33.14 -15.17
CA LEU A 618 25.40 32.05 -16.07
C LEU A 618 26.29 32.65 -17.17
N PRO A 619 27.46 32.05 -17.48
CA PRO A 619 28.23 32.49 -18.63
C PRO A 619 27.32 32.43 -19.86
N ASP A 620 27.20 33.55 -20.57
CA ASP A 620 26.45 33.65 -21.82
C ASP A 620 26.96 32.57 -22.76
N ASN A 621 26.18 31.51 -22.91
CA ASN A 621 26.48 30.41 -23.81
C ASN A 621 25.89 30.77 -25.18
N THR A 622 26.33 31.90 -25.73
CA THR A 622 26.15 32.26 -27.15
C THR A 622 27.41 31.85 -27.89
N GLY A 623 27.52 30.55 -28.18
CA GLY A 623 28.48 30.02 -29.16
C GLY A 623 27.70 29.55 -30.38
N ASP A 624 27.88 30.26 -31.49
CA ASP A 624 27.66 29.77 -32.85
C ASP A 624 28.56 28.55 -33.15
#